data_AF-A0A5C5WVR9-F1
#
_entry.id   AF-A0A5C5WVR9-F1
#
_cell.length_a   1.000
_cell.length_b   1.000
_cell.length_c   1.000
_cell.angle_alpha   90.00
_cell.angle_beta   90.00
_cell.angle_gamma   90.00
#
_symmetry.space_group_name_H-M   'P 1'
#
loop_
_entity.id
_entity.type
_entity.pdbx_description
1 polymer ?
#
loop_
_entity_poly.entity_id
_entity_poly.type
_entity_poly.pdbx_seq_one_letter_code
_entity_poly.pdbx_strand_id
1 'polypeptide(L)'
;MNGEHDGVESGSPMPGNRDLGEQASGEQASGEQASGEQASGEQALSDVPPQDGAVSPSKPRVDDSERPTLGRFLYTHNPFYLISCFLVIYGLQGWAVRGEDLWLKSASMAGGLVAYTLLMMVTCIAVVRWGKVWEDARSIFLVVLIGVTALSISYDELCMFNPGLALAMAVACGLFSIMVCESVMRGCRLRLSRWYRTALYAMLAVFFISPVAFGAALHNRLDDYANSGAIVFSFAMGAAMLFLVPTVRKGQASAGINDAPWRWPWYPLSAFGLLVVLAGIRSHAIWMSFGFRGSPVVFEPILLMPMMASCILLLAEAGLGQQREKWVRVALLSTPLLLLMGLSRQGMTNLPMQSDLHYWVGSGWTLALLVVLAIYACLTLRRVRFAEFGIPGVLLLSSATARMPGVLEPLGLEYWMLAAAAVLVSLSMVLRHRDSDWLWSLWAAMVTMAIAMAGRAYGLDREGYLASSLFAIGSMMVIGACFETSLGQCLRVVAAVGFVIAAGMASYRWERIGDVSSAVLVLLFCGAVASAYAFWIKRWGWFCVTGVQVMVFVMMVSWSGYRSGRFREVNWPISSGLACFGVGVAITTSKTAFYDRLKRWRQVERGRADGSGEAGESSFLFGL
;
A
#
# COMPACT_ATOMS: atom_id res chain seq x y z
N MET A 1 51.91 34.51 34.36
CA MET A 1 52.90 33.52 33.89
C MET A 1 52.11 32.52 33.04
N ASN A 2 51.64 32.91 31.85
CA ASN A 2 52.35 33.10 30.57
C ASN A 2 53.10 31.84 30.13
N GLY A 3 52.62 31.26 29.04
CA GLY A 3 53.16 30.12 28.32
C GLY A 3 52.38 29.92 27.03
N GLU A 4 52.55 30.86 26.09
CA GLU A 4 52.19 30.78 24.69
C GLU A 4 52.87 29.57 24.03
N HIS A 5 52.14 28.87 23.15
CA HIS A 5 52.76 28.19 22.02
C HIS A 5 51.84 28.23 20.81
N ASP A 6 52.20 29.11 19.88
CA ASP A 6 51.67 29.21 18.52
C ASP A 6 52.10 28.00 17.69
N GLY A 7 51.14 27.44 16.95
CA GLY A 7 51.33 26.36 15.99
C GLY A 7 50.67 26.72 14.66
N VAL A 8 51.49 27.35 13.81
CA VAL A 8 51.29 27.75 12.41
C VAL A 8 50.44 26.78 11.57
N GLU A 9 49.32 27.27 11.04
CA GLU A 9 48.53 26.65 9.97
C GLU A 9 49.23 26.83 8.61
N SER A 10 49.61 25.73 7.95
CA SER A 10 50.01 25.75 6.54
C SER A 10 48.79 25.52 5.64
N GLY A 11 48.32 26.59 5.00
CA GLY A 11 47.30 26.53 3.96
C GLY A 11 47.79 25.78 2.71
N SER A 12 47.08 24.72 2.35
CA SER A 12 47.23 24.03 1.06
C SER A 12 46.19 24.60 0.07
N PRO A 13 46.58 25.02 -1.15
CA PRO A 13 45.63 25.50 -2.15
C PRO A 13 44.89 24.32 -2.79
N MET A 14 43.56 24.30 -2.66
CA MET A 14 42.69 23.38 -3.39
C MET A 14 42.67 23.73 -4.89
N PRO A 15 42.82 22.76 -5.81
CA PRO A 15 42.75 23.00 -7.24
C PRO A 15 41.30 23.15 -7.70
N GLY A 16 41.11 24.08 -8.65
CA GLY A 16 39.82 24.47 -9.21
C GLY A 16 39.04 23.30 -9.81
N ASN A 17 37.76 23.25 -9.46
CA ASN A 17 36.81 22.30 -10.02
C ASN A 17 36.36 22.84 -11.39
N ARG A 18 36.68 22.09 -12.44
CA ARG A 18 36.30 22.37 -13.81
C ARG A 18 34.83 22.05 -14.03
N ASP A 19 34.15 22.98 -14.67
CA ASP A 19 32.87 22.78 -15.35
C ASP A 19 32.94 21.57 -16.29
N LEU A 20 32.08 20.59 -16.03
CA LEU A 20 31.73 19.55 -17.00
C LEU A 20 30.22 19.62 -17.21
N GLY A 21 29.85 20.06 -18.41
CA GLY A 21 28.48 20.11 -18.87
C GLY A 21 27.88 18.72 -18.95
N GLU A 22 26.70 18.56 -18.35
CA GLU A 22 25.87 17.38 -18.52
C GLU A 22 25.15 17.46 -19.87
N GLN A 23 25.58 16.60 -20.79
CA GLN A 23 24.85 16.25 -22.00
C GLN A 23 23.63 15.40 -21.62
N ALA A 24 22.47 15.83 -22.09
CA ALA A 24 21.24 15.04 -22.08
C ALA A 24 21.38 13.82 -23.01
N SER A 25 21.41 12.62 -22.42
CA SER A 25 21.28 11.35 -23.14
C SER A 25 19.82 10.93 -23.11
N GLY A 26 19.18 10.89 -24.28
CA GLY A 26 17.86 10.32 -24.47
C GLY A 26 17.92 8.80 -24.47
N GLU A 27 17.10 8.16 -23.65
CA GLU A 27 16.79 6.74 -23.76
C GLU A 27 15.37 6.54 -24.30
N GLN A 28 15.31 5.85 -25.43
CA GLN A 28 14.12 5.26 -26.05
C GLN A 28 14.01 3.78 -25.65
N ALA A 29 12.77 3.28 -25.79
CA ALA A 29 12.31 1.89 -25.71
C ALA A 29 12.16 1.35 -24.27
N SER A 30 11.14 0.56 -23.92
CA SER A 30 10.43 -0.42 -24.72
C SER A 30 9.02 -0.64 -24.15
N GLY A 31 8.04 -0.84 -25.02
CA GLY A 31 6.68 -1.23 -24.64
C GLY A 31 6.58 -2.74 -24.45
N GLU A 32 6.09 -3.16 -23.29
CA GLU A 32 5.64 -4.54 -23.06
C GLU A 32 4.10 -4.57 -22.94
N GLN A 33 3.51 -5.32 -23.87
CA GLN A 33 2.11 -5.71 -23.88
C GLN A 33 1.88 -6.79 -22.81
N ALA A 34 1.08 -6.47 -21.80
CA ALA A 34 0.54 -7.49 -20.89
C ALA A 34 -0.74 -8.08 -21.49
N SER A 35 -0.64 -9.34 -21.88
CA SER A 35 -1.70 -10.24 -22.33
C SER A 35 -2.74 -10.44 -21.22
N GLY A 36 -4.03 -10.34 -21.58
CA GLY A 36 -5.14 -10.57 -20.66
C GLY A 36 -5.50 -12.05 -20.57
N GLU A 37 -5.46 -12.61 -19.36
CA GLU A 37 -6.07 -13.89 -19.05
C GLU A 37 -7.57 -13.72 -18.81
N GLN A 38 -8.36 -14.36 -19.68
CA GLN A 38 -9.80 -14.55 -19.52
C GLN A 38 -10.06 -15.69 -18.52
N ALA A 39 -10.79 -15.39 -17.45
CA ALA A 39 -11.40 -16.40 -16.60
C ALA A 39 -12.70 -16.91 -17.23
N SER A 40 -12.76 -18.23 -17.43
CA SER A 40 -13.87 -19.02 -17.94
C SER A 40 -14.54 -19.82 -16.80
N GLY A 41 -15.85 -20.09 -16.94
CA GLY A 41 -16.68 -20.94 -16.07
C GLY A 41 -17.57 -20.15 -15.10
N GLU A 42 -18.87 -20.41 -14.92
CA GLU A 42 -19.72 -21.55 -15.24
C GLU A 42 -21.18 -21.07 -15.08
N GLN A 43 -22.06 -21.29 -16.07
CA GLN A 43 -23.50 -21.02 -15.94
C GLN A 43 -24.26 -22.34 -15.93
N ALA A 44 -25.04 -22.52 -14.86
CA ALA A 44 -25.88 -23.67 -14.60
C ALA A 44 -27.00 -23.78 -15.63
N LEU A 45 -27.12 -24.98 -16.17
CA LEU A 45 -28.17 -25.47 -17.06
C LEU A 45 -29.44 -25.76 -16.23
N SER A 46 -30.55 -25.11 -16.57
CA SER A 46 -31.88 -25.48 -16.06
C SER A 46 -32.86 -25.55 -17.25
N ASP A 47 -33.31 -26.76 -17.52
CA ASP A 47 -34.28 -27.12 -18.57
C ASP A 47 -35.65 -26.49 -18.31
N VAL A 48 -36.20 -25.84 -19.34
CA VAL A 48 -37.61 -25.41 -19.43
C VAL A 48 -38.14 -25.84 -20.80
N PRO A 49 -39.31 -26.50 -20.89
CA PRO A 49 -39.84 -27.07 -22.13
C PRO A 49 -40.33 -25.99 -23.12
N PRO A 50 -40.50 -26.35 -24.42
CA PRO A 50 -40.68 -25.38 -25.49
C PRO A 50 -42.09 -24.75 -25.44
N GLN A 51 -42.14 -23.41 -25.42
CA GLN A 51 -43.34 -22.66 -25.77
C GLN A 51 -43.19 -22.10 -27.19
N ASP A 52 -44.12 -22.52 -28.03
CA ASP A 52 -44.30 -22.05 -29.40
C ASP A 52 -44.67 -20.56 -29.45
N GLY A 53 -44.10 -19.87 -30.45
CA GLY A 53 -44.82 -18.83 -31.19
C GLY A 53 -44.95 -17.45 -30.55
N ALA A 54 -43.82 -16.76 -30.32
CA ALA A 54 -43.82 -15.30 -30.26
C ALA A 54 -42.58 -14.73 -30.95
N VAL A 55 -42.79 -14.07 -32.09
CA VAL A 55 -41.76 -13.31 -32.82
C VAL A 55 -41.30 -12.16 -31.93
N SER A 56 -40.20 -12.39 -31.21
CA SER A 56 -39.55 -11.40 -30.36
C SER A 56 -38.78 -10.43 -31.27
N PRO A 57 -38.97 -9.10 -31.15
CA PRO A 57 -38.22 -8.13 -31.93
C PRO A 57 -36.73 -8.29 -31.64
N SER A 58 -35.95 -8.60 -32.68
CA SER A 58 -34.51 -8.79 -32.62
C SER A 58 -33.87 -7.55 -32.00
N LYS A 59 -33.38 -7.70 -30.76
CA LYS A 59 -32.61 -6.68 -30.05
C LYS A 59 -31.39 -6.33 -30.94
N PRO A 60 -31.21 -5.06 -31.35
CA PRO A 60 -30.09 -4.69 -32.21
C PRO A 60 -28.79 -5.10 -31.52
N ARG A 61 -28.01 -5.94 -32.21
CA ARG A 61 -26.64 -6.30 -31.84
C ARG A 61 -25.82 -5.01 -31.91
N VAL A 62 -25.52 -4.43 -30.75
CA VAL A 62 -24.57 -3.34 -30.64
C VAL A 62 -23.18 -3.98 -30.70
N ASP A 63 -22.44 -3.73 -31.78
CA ASP A 63 -21.07 -4.19 -31.93
C ASP A 63 -20.16 -3.49 -30.91
N ASP A 64 -19.87 -4.17 -29.80
CA ASP A 64 -19.03 -3.70 -28.69
C ASP A 64 -17.50 -3.75 -29.00
N SER A 65 -17.08 -3.77 -30.27
CA SER A 65 -15.68 -3.94 -30.66
C SER A 65 -14.97 -2.74 -31.29
N GLU A 66 -15.57 -1.54 -31.29
CA GLU A 66 -14.83 -0.33 -31.64
C GLU A 66 -13.90 0.09 -30.50
N ARG A 67 -12.66 -0.42 -30.54
CA ARG A 67 -11.56 0.11 -29.72
C ARG A 67 -11.50 1.62 -29.93
N PRO A 68 -11.49 2.44 -28.86
CA PRO A 68 -11.41 3.89 -29.01
C PRO A 68 -10.10 4.23 -29.71
N THR A 69 -10.18 4.63 -30.97
CA THR A 69 -9.03 5.07 -31.74
C THR A 69 -8.45 6.34 -31.13
N LEU A 70 -7.13 6.44 -31.08
CA LEU A 70 -6.39 7.61 -30.57
C LEU A 70 -6.87 8.93 -31.22
N GLY A 71 -7.30 8.87 -32.48
CA GLY A 71 -7.94 9.99 -33.18
C GLY A 71 -9.28 10.42 -32.59
N ARG A 72 -10.13 9.47 -32.15
CA ARG A 72 -11.39 9.78 -31.45
C ARG A 72 -11.09 10.39 -30.09
N PHE A 73 -10.09 9.89 -29.36
CA PHE A 73 -9.63 10.46 -28.08
C PHE A 73 -9.12 11.90 -28.24
N LEU A 74 -8.22 12.17 -29.18
CA LEU A 74 -7.70 13.52 -29.48
C LEU A 74 -8.78 14.47 -29.97
N TYR A 75 -9.77 13.98 -30.72
CA TYR A 75 -10.92 14.76 -31.17
C TYR A 75 -11.89 15.08 -30.02
N THR A 76 -12.10 14.16 -29.07
CA THR A 76 -12.96 14.40 -27.89
C THR A 76 -12.27 15.13 -26.74
N HIS A 77 -10.94 15.14 -26.70
CA HIS A 77 -10.15 15.77 -25.64
C HIS A 77 -9.13 16.71 -26.26
N ASN A 78 -9.57 17.90 -26.64
CA ASN A 78 -8.71 18.93 -27.23
C ASN A 78 -7.60 19.35 -26.24
N PRO A 79 -6.34 18.87 -26.39
CA PRO A 79 -5.29 19.13 -25.41
C PRO A 79 -4.71 20.55 -25.57
N PHE A 80 -5.03 21.23 -26.69
CA PHE A 80 -4.48 22.53 -27.02
C PHE A 80 -4.89 23.61 -26.01
N TYR A 81 -6.05 23.47 -25.36
CA TYR A 81 -6.43 24.40 -24.29
C TYR A 81 -5.49 24.30 -23.07
N LEU A 82 -5.09 23.09 -22.70
CA LEU A 82 -4.18 22.88 -21.56
C LEU A 82 -2.75 23.31 -21.92
N ILE A 83 -2.29 22.99 -23.14
CA ILE A 83 -1.00 23.46 -23.65
C ILE A 83 -0.97 24.99 -23.73
N SER A 84 -2.02 25.62 -24.24
CA SER A 84 -2.16 27.08 -24.27
C SER A 84 -2.09 27.68 -22.86
N CYS A 85 -2.81 27.11 -21.90
CA CYS A 85 -2.77 27.55 -20.51
C CYS A 85 -1.35 27.46 -19.92
N PHE A 86 -0.66 26.33 -20.15
CA PHE A 86 0.72 26.15 -19.72
C PHE A 86 1.66 27.19 -20.33
N LEU A 87 1.58 27.43 -21.64
CA LEU A 87 2.40 28.43 -22.35
C LEU A 87 2.14 29.86 -21.83
N VAL A 88 0.87 30.18 -21.53
CA VAL A 88 0.52 31.50 -20.95
C VAL A 88 1.08 31.64 -19.55
N ILE A 89 0.94 30.63 -18.68
CA ILE A 89 1.51 30.66 -17.32
C ILE A 89 3.04 30.80 -17.39
N TYR A 90 3.68 30.01 -18.25
CA TYR A 90 5.13 30.06 -18.45
C TYR A 90 5.60 31.42 -18.98
N GLY A 91 4.90 31.97 -19.97
CA GLY A 91 5.19 33.30 -20.53
C GLY A 91 5.04 34.41 -19.49
N LEU A 92 3.97 34.36 -18.68
CA LEU A 92 3.77 35.31 -17.59
C LEU A 92 4.86 35.20 -16.52
N GLN A 93 5.28 33.99 -16.16
CA GLN A 93 6.39 33.78 -15.23
C GLN A 93 7.71 34.34 -15.79
N GLY A 94 8.02 34.06 -17.06
CA GLY A 94 9.22 34.58 -17.72
C GLY A 94 9.25 36.11 -17.81
N TRP A 95 8.08 36.74 -18.01
CA TRP A 95 7.96 38.20 -17.99
C TRP A 95 8.08 38.77 -16.57
N ALA A 96 7.40 38.17 -15.60
CA ALA A 96 7.40 38.57 -14.19
C ALA A 96 8.83 38.54 -13.59
N VAL A 97 9.66 37.56 -13.93
CA VAL A 97 11.06 37.45 -13.46
C VAL A 97 11.93 38.62 -13.91
N ARG A 98 11.58 39.36 -14.98
CA ARG A 98 12.37 40.50 -15.47
C ARG A 98 12.08 41.83 -14.77
N GLY A 99 11.02 41.92 -13.96
CA GLY A 99 10.68 43.14 -13.23
C GLY A 99 11.47 43.24 -11.92
N GLU A 100 12.08 44.40 -11.66
CA GLU A 100 12.80 44.67 -10.39
C GLU A 100 11.83 44.91 -9.21
N ASP A 101 10.67 45.51 -9.48
CA ASP A 101 9.66 45.80 -8.45
C ASP A 101 8.76 44.59 -8.15
N LEU A 102 8.80 44.09 -6.91
CA LEU A 102 8.01 42.92 -6.48
C LEU A 102 6.49 43.12 -6.60
N TRP A 103 6.01 44.35 -6.34
CA TRP A 103 4.59 44.66 -6.48
C TRP A 103 4.18 44.58 -7.95
N LEU A 104 4.96 45.20 -8.85
CA LEU A 104 4.68 45.20 -10.28
C LEU A 104 4.75 43.78 -10.84
N LYS A 105 5.73 42.99 -10.38
CA LYS A 105 5.85 41.56 -10.68
C LYS A 105 4.59 40.77 -10.29
N SER A 106 4.14 40.89 -9.04
CA SER A 106 2.96 40.17 -8.53
C SER A 106 1.67 40.63 -9.24
N ALA A 107 1.50 41.95 -9.40
CA ALA A 107 0.34 42.55 -10.04
C ALA A 107 0.25 42.21 -11.53
N SER A 108 1.38 42.19 -12.23
CA SER A 108 1.45 41.87 -13.66
C SER A 108 1.18 40.38 -13.93
N MET A 109 1.72 39.48 -13.11
CA MET A 109 1.41 38.05 -13.16
C MET A 109 -0.06 37.79 -12.85
N ALA A 110 -0.61 38.38 -11.78
CA ALA A 110 -2.01 38.24 -11.44
C ALA A 110 -2.94 38.84 -12.50
N GLY A 111 -2.61 40.02 -13.02
CA GLY A 111 -3.38 40.70 -14.07
C GLY A 111 -3.45 39.88 -15.36
N GLY A 112 -2.33 39.31 -15.79
CA GLY A 112 -2.27 38.41 -16.94
C GLY A 112 -3.13 37.15 -16.75
N LEU A 113 -3.04 36.53 -15.57
CA LEU A 113 -3.85 35.37 -15.21
C LEU A 113 -5.35 35.70 -15.12
N VAL A 114 -5.72 36.86 -14.57
CA VAL A 114 -7.11 37.34 -14.52
C VAL A 114 -7.66 37.53 -15.93
N ALA A 115 -6.91 38.23 -16.80
CA ALA A 115 -7.32 38.47 -18.18
C ALA A 115 -7.50 37.17 -18.96
N TYR A 116 -6.55 36.23 -18.84
CA TYR A 116 -6.64 34.92 -19.47
C TYR A 116 -7.81 34.09 -18.92
N THR A 117 -8.00 34.07 -17.60
CA THR A 117 -9.10 33.33 -16.96
C THR A 117 -10.47 33.89 -17.38
N LEU A 118 -10.61 35.21 -17.52
CA LEU A 118 -11.82 35.84 -18.04
C LEU A 118 -12.07 35.46 -19.50
N LEU A 119 -11.03 35.47 -20.35
CA LEU A 119 -11.13 35.03 -21.73
C LEU A 119 -11.60 33.56 -21.81
N MET A 120 -11.00 32.69 -21.00
CA MET A 120 -11.39 31.27 -20.92
C MET A 120 -12.81 31.08 -20.34
N MET A 121 -13.23 31.90 -19.38
CA MET A 121 -14.59 31.91 -18.86
C MET A 121 -15.61 32.30 -19.94
N VAL A 122 -15.36 33.40 -20.66
CA VAL A 122 -16.28 33.90 -21.70
C VAL A 122 -16.38 32.89 -22.84
N THR A 123 -15.26 32.33 -23.29
CA THR A 123 -15.25 31.27 -24.31
C THR A 123 -15.98 30.02 -23.83
N CYS A 124 -15.80 29.60 -22.58
CA CYS A 124 -16.55 28.49 -21.99
C CYS A 124 -18.07 28.71 -22.09
N ILE A 125 -18.53 29.89 -21.65
CA ILE A 125 -19.96 30.22 -21.65
C ILE A 125 -20.50 30.30 -23.08
N ALA A 126 -19.74 30.90 -24.00
CA ALA A 126 -20.10 31.00 -25.42
C ALA A 126 -20.20 29.61 -26.09
N VAL A 127 -19.21 28.74 -25.89
CA VAL A 127 -19.19 27.38 -26.46
C VAL A 127 -20.37 26.55 -25.94
N VAL A 128 -20.69 26.63 -24.64
CA VAL A 128 -21.83 25.91 -24.06
C VAL A 128 -23.16 26.48 -24.52
N ARG A 129 -23.32 27.81 -24.52
CA ARG A 129 -24.61 28.45 -24.82
C ARG A 129 -24.95 28.49 -26.31
N TRP A 130 -23.97 28.74 -27.16
CA TRP A 130 -24.18 28.88 -28.61
C TRP A 130 -23.75 27.62 -29.37
N GLY A 131 -22.59 27.06 -29.04
CA GLY A 131 -22.07 25.87 -29.71
C GLY A 131 -22.75 24.56 -29.27
N LYS A 132 -23.27 24.49 -28.04
CA LYS A 132 -23.77 23.27 -27.39
C LYS A 132 -22.77 22.10 -27.44
N VAL A 133 -21.48 22.39 -27.59
CA VAL A 133 -20.39 21.41 -27.63
C VAL A 133 -19.89 21.17 -26.21
N TRP A 134 -20.50 20.21 -25.53
CA TRP A 134 -20.19 19.92 -24.12
C TRP A 134 -18.83 19.22 -23.93
N GLU A 135 -18.32 18.51 -24.93
CA GLU A 135 -17.03 17.82 -24.79
C GLU A 135 -15.86 18.83 -24.66
N ASP A 136 -15.80 19.84 -25.53
CA ASP A 136 -14.80 20.90 -25.46
C ASP A 136 -14.95 21.77 -24.21
N ALA A 137 -16.20 22.03 -23.81
CA ALA A 137 -16.48 22.81 -22.61
C ALA A 137 -15.80 22.20 -21.38
N ARG A 138 -15.77 20.86 -21.25
CA ARG A 138 -15.13 20.17 -20.12
C ARG A 138 -13.67 20.56 -19.96
N SER A 139 -12.87 20.49 -21.02
CA SER A 139 -11.46 20.89 -20.98
C SER A 139 -11.30 22.37 -20.64
N ILE A 140 -12.17 23.23 -21.16
CA ILE A 140 -12.13 24.67 -20.86
C ILE A 140 -12.46 24.93 -19.38
N PHE A 141 -13.46 24.26 -18.78
CA PHE A 141 -13.75 24.38 -17.35
C PHE A 141 -12.53 24.03 -16.49
N LEU A 142 -11.81 22.96 -16.86
CA LEU A 142 -10.58 22.56 -16.17
C LEU A 142 -9.50 23.63 -16.29
N VAL A 143 -9.33 24.24 -17.47
CA VAL A 143 -8.39 25.36 -17.67
C VAL A 143 -8.77 26.59 -16.86
N VAL A 144 -10.05 26.95 -16.79
CA VAL A 144 -10.52 28.05 -15.93
C VAL A 144 -10.19 27.77 -14.46
N LEU A 145 -10.35 26.53 -14.01
CA LEU A 145 -10.01 26.12 -12.64
C LEU A 145 -8.50 26.17 -12.37
N ILE A 146 -7.68 25.79 -13.34
CA ILE A 146 -6.21 25.96 -13.28
C ILE A 146 -5.87 27.46 -13.18
N GLY A 147 -6.47 28.31 -14.02
CA GLY A 147 -6.23 29.76 -13.99
C GLY A 147 -6.59 30.38 -12.63
N VAL A 148 -7.77 30.04 -12.11
CA VAL A 148 -8.23 30.46 -10.78
C VAL A 148 -7.30 30.02 -9.67
N THR A 149 -6.83 28.78 -9.68
CA THR A 149 -5.91 28.28 -8.63
C THR A 149 -4.49 28.83 -8.79
N ALA A 150 -4.02 29.04 -10.02
CA ALA A 150 -2.72 29.65 -10.31
C ALA A 150 -2.63 31.09 -9.80
N LEU A 151 -3.76 31.81 -9.72
CA LEU A 151 -3.82 33.13 -9.07
C LEU A 151 -3.38 33.08 -7.59
N SER A 152 -3.47 31.93 -6.91
CA SER A 152 -2.96 31.83 -5.53
C SER A 152 -1.44 31.94 -5.43
N ILE A 153 -0.71 31.67 -6.51
CA ILE A 153 0.76 31.68 -6.55
C ILE A 153 1.30 33.10 -6.78
N SER A 154 0.51 33.97 -7.43
CA SER A 154 0.97 35.27 -7.91
C SER A 154 1.36 36.27 -6.81
N TYR A 155 0.99 36.00 -5.55
CA TYR A 155 1.29 36.88 -4.41
C TYR A 155 2.14 36.19 -3.33
N ASP A 156 2.70 35.01 -3.58
CA ASP A 156 3.56 34.29 -2.62
C ASP A 156 4.75 35.12 -2.17
N GLU A 157 5.43 35.75 -3.13
CA GLU A 157 6.55 36.63 -2.82
C GLU A 157 6.08 37.84 -2.02
N LEU A 158 4.95 38.43 -2.40
CA LEU A 158 4.38 39.59 -1.71
C LEU A 158 4.04 39.28 -0.24
N CYS A 159 3.60 38.05 0.06
CA CYS A 159 3.36 37.58 1.42
C CYS A 159 4.59 37.65 2.33
N MET A 160 5.81 37.53 1.78
CA MET A 160 7.04 37.59 2.56
C MET A 160 7.47 39.04 2.90
N PHE A 161 7.17 40.00 2.03
CA PHE A 161 7.65 41.37 2.18
C PHE A 161 6.60 42.34 2.72
N ASN A 162 5.34 42.22 2.31
CA ASN A 162 4.27 43.16 2.63
C ASN A 162 2.95 42.42 2.94
N PRO A 163 2.75 41.93 4.19
CA PRO A 163 1.61 41.09 4.53
C PRO A 163 0.25 41.78 4.34
N GLY A 164 0.18 43.10 4.57
CA GLY A 164 -1.07 43.86 4.38
C GLY A 164 -1.52 43.93 2.91
N LEU A 165 -0.59 44.22 1.99
CA LEU A 165 -0.88 44.23 0.55
C LEU A 165 -1.16 42.81 0.04
N ALA A 166 -0.44 41.82 0.54
CA ALA A 166 -0.67 40.42 0.19
C ALA A 166 -2.06 39.94 0.63
N LEU A 167 -2.51 40.29 1.83
CA LEU A 167 -3.87 40.00 2.30
C LEU A 167 -4.92 40.67 1.39
N ALA A 168 -4.76 41.94 1.06
CA ALA A 168 -5.68 42.66 0.17
C ALA A 168 -5.75 41.99 -1.22
N MET A 169 -4.60 41.60 -1.78
CA MET A 169 -4.50 40.91 -3.06
C MET A 169 -5.11 39.51 -3.01
N ALA A 170 -4.86 38.74 -1.95
CA ALA A 170 -5.45 37.41 -1.76
C ALA A 170 -6.97 37.47 -1.62
N VAL A 171 -7.52 38.45 -0.89
CA VAL A 171 -8.97 38.68 -0.79
C VAL A 171 -9.55 39.06 -2.15
N ALA A 172 -8.91 39.98 -2.88
CA ALA A 172 -9.36 40.38 -4.22
C ALA A 172 -9.36 39.20 -5.21
N CYS A 173 -8.27 38.44 -5.28
CA CYS A 173 -8.17 37.26 -6.14
C CYS A 173 -9.13 36.13 -5.71
N GLY A 174 -9.34 35.94 -4.41
CA GLY A 174 -10.30 34.96 -3.87
C GLY A 174 -11.74 35.31 -4.24
N LEU A 175 -12.16 36.57 -4.06
CA LEU A 175 -13.48 37.06 -4.47
C LEU A 175 -13.67 36.95 -5.99
N PHE A 176 -12.65 37.33 -6.76
CA PHE A 176 -12.65 37.15 -8.21
C PHE A 176 -12.83 35.68 -8.61
N SER A 177 -12.13 34.77 -7.95
CA SER A 177 -12.21 33.33 -8.19
C SER A 177 -13.61 32.76 -7.92
N ILE A 178 -14.24 33.19 -6.82
CA ILE A 178 -15.63 32.84 -6.49
C ILE A 178 -16.58 33.40 -7.56
N MET A 179 -16.39 34.66 -7.96
CA MET A 179 -17.18 35.31 -9.00
C MET A 179 -17.08 34.56 -10.33
N VAL A 180 -15.87 34.21 -10.78
CA VAL A 180 -15.64 33.43 -12.00
C VAL A 180 -16.33 32.07 -11.89
N CYS A 181 -16.12 31.31 -10.81
CA CYS A 181 -16.75 30.00 -10.64
C CYS A 181 -18.29 30.08 -10.66
N GLU A 182 -18.89 31.05 -9.97
CA GLU A 182 -20.35 31.27 -9.99
C GLU A 182 -20.84 31.74 -11.36
N SER A 183 -20.09 32.59 -12.05
CA SER A 183 -20.44 33.08 -13.39
C SER A 183 -20.41 31.96 -14.42
N VAL A 184 -19.41 31.09 -14.34
CA VAL A 184 -19.26 29.89 -15.15
C VAL A 184 -20.40 28.89 -14.87
N MET A 185 -20.72 28.64 -13.59
CA MET A 185 -21.83 27.75 -13.22
C MET A 185 -23.20 28.30 -13.65
N ARG A 186 -23.50 29.57 -13.37
CA ARG A 186 -24.77 30.22 -13.76
C ARG A 186 -24.85 30.40 -15.27
N GLY A 187 -23.76 30.81 -15.89
CA GLY A 187 -23.59 30.98 -17.33
C GLY A 187 -23.86 29.68 -18.06
N CYS A 188 -23.30 28.56 -17.62
CA CYS A 188 -23.50 27.25 -18.25
C CYS A 188 -24.74 26.50 -17.73
N ARG A 189 -25.53 27.10 -16.82
CA ARG A 189 -26.69 26.47 -16.14
C ARG A 189 -26.36 25.18 -15.39
N LEU A 190 -25.12 25.06 -14.89
CA LEU A 190 -24.69 23.91 -14.10
C LEU A 190 -25.23 24.00 -12.67
N ARG A 191 -26.11 23.07 -12.31
CA ARG A 191 -26.66 22.93 -10.96
C ARG A 191 -25.84 21.92 -10.16
N LEU A 192 -24.73 22.39 -9.58
CA LEU A 192 -24.01 21.60 -8.58
C LEU A 192 -24.77 21.58 -7.25
N SER A 193 -24.81 20.41 -6.60
CA SER A 193 -25.32 20.25 -5.24
C SER A 193 -24.58 21.17 -4.26
N ARG A 194 -25.24 21.61 -3.19
CA ARG A 194 -24.67 22.51 -2.18
C ARG A 194 -23.33 22.00 -1.64
N TRP A 195 -23.22 20.70 -1.39
CA TRP A 195 -22.01 20.06 -0.89
C TRP A 195 -20.84 20.10 -1.88
N TYR A 196 -21.09 19.93 -3.19
CA TYR A 196 -20.03 20.12 -4.21
C TYR A 196 -19.53 21.57 -4.21
N ARG A 197 -20.43 22.55 -4.08
CA ARG A 197 -20.05 23.96 -3.98
C ARG A 197 -19.27 24.24 -2.70
N THR A 198 -19.71 23.73 -1.55
CA THR A 198 -19.01 23.87 -0.27
C THR A 198 -17.61 23.29 -0.35
N ALA A 199 -17.44 22.08 -0.88
CA ALA A 199 -16.12 21.48 -1.06
C ALA A 199 -15.23 22.32 -2.01
N LEU A 200 -15.78 22.79 -3.13
CA LEU A 200 -15.06 23.64 -4.08
C LEU A 200 -14.56 24.93 -3.42
N TYR A 201 -15.44 25.64 -2.71
CA TYR A 201 -15.06 26.88 -2.02
C TYR A 201 -14.14 26.65 -0.84
N ALA A 202 -14.30 25.54 -0.10
CA ALA A 202 -13.37 25.18 0.95
C ALA A 202 -11.96 24.95 0.39
N MET A 203 -11.83 24.19 -0.70
CA MET A 203 -10.53 23.98 -1.36
C MET A 203 -9.93 25.30 -1.87
N LEU A 204 -10.73 26.13 -2.56
CA LEU A 204 -10.27 27.45 -3.00
C LEU A 204 -9.84 28.34 -1.82
N ALA A 205 -10.61 28.35 -0.73
CA ALA A 205 -10.23 29.09 0.47
C ALA A 205 -8.88 28.62 1.03
N VAL A 206 -8.62 27.31 1.06
CA VAL A 206 -7.30 26.77 1.46
C VAL A 206 -6.18 27.25 0.53
N PHE A 207 -6.40 27.26 -0.80
CA PHE A 207 -5.43 27.81 -1.76
C PHE A 207 -5.10 29.28 -1.49
N PHE A 208 -6.11 30.11 -1.18
CA PHE A 208 -5.90 31.54 -1.03
C PHE A 208 -5.43 31.97 0.36
N ILE A 209 -5.93 31.34 1.42
CA ILE A 209 -5.64 31.69 2.82
C ILE A 209 -4.24 31.21 3.23
N SER A 210 -3.82 30.02 2.75
CA SER A 210 -2.57 29.40 3.21
C SER A 210 -1.31 30.27 3.02
N PRO A 211 -1.04 30.89 1.85
CA PRO A 211 0.19 31.67 1.68
C PRO A 211 0.19 32.94 2.54
N VAL A 212 -0.99 33.52 2.77
CA VAL A 212 -1.14 34.70 3.65
C VAL A 212 -0.88 34.32 5.11
N ALA A 213 -1.42 33.19 5.56
CA ALA A 213 -1.20 32.70 6.91
C ALA A 213 0.28 32.39 7.16
N PHE A 214 0.94 31.72 6.21
CA PHE A 214 2.37 31.37 6.33
C PHE A 214 3.28 32.58 6.16
N GLY A 215 2.96 33.50 5.24
CA GLY A 215 3.68 34.76 5.11
C GLY A 215 3.61 35.61 6.38
N ALA A 216 2.44 35.69 7.01
CA ALA A 216 2.29 36.38 8.30
C ALA A 216 3.07 35.69 9.43
N ALA A 217 3.08 34.35 9.46
CA ALA A 217 3.90 33.59 10.42
C ALA A 217 5.39 33.87 10.24
N LEU A 218 5.87 33.87 8.98
CA LEU A 218 7.25 34.17 8.64
C LEU A 218 7.64 35.62 9.00
N HIS A 219 6.76 36.58 8.70
CA HIS A 219 6.98 37.99 9.05
C HIS A 219 7.10 38.20 10.57
N ASN A 220 6.32 37.47 11.36
CA ASN A 220 6.35 37.50 12.81
C ASN A 220 7.48 36.64 13.43
N ARG A 221 8.39 36.07 12.61
CA ARG A 221 9.48 35.19 13.04
C ARG A 221 9.01 33.95 13.81
N LEU A 222 7.86 33.41 13.43
CA LEU A 222 7.32 32.16 13.95
C LEU A 222 7.82 30.99 13.07
N ASP A 223 9.12 30.73 13.13
CA ASP A 223 9.80 29.80 12.21
C ASP A 223 9.22 28.38 12.28
N ASP A 224 8.82 27.91 13.45
CA ASP A 224 8.18 26.59 13.65
C ASP A 224 6.85 26.45 12.88
N TYR A 225 6.05 27.51 12.87
CA TYR A 225 4.77 27.54 12.15
C TYR A 225 4.96 27.66 10.64
N ALA A 226 5.96 28.42 10.19
CA ALA A 226 6.30 28.51 8.77
C ALA A 226 6.79 27.14 8.24
N ASN A 227 7.62 26.45 9.02
CA ASN A 227 8.17 25.13 8.68
C ASN A 227 7.10 24.03 8.57
N SER A 228 6.06 24.10 9.39
CA SER A 228 4.93 23.15 9.35
C SER A 228 3.89 23.49 8.27
N GLY A 229 4.01 24.65 7.59
CA GLY A 229 2.99 25.19 6.71
C GLY A 229 2.59 24.27 5.56
N ALA A 230 3.54 23.62 4.89
CA ALA A 230 3.23 22.69 3.79
C ALA A 230 2.42 21.47 4.27
N ILE A 231 2.73 20.93 5.45
CA ILE A 231 1.96 19.84 6.06
C ILE A 231 0.55 20.32 6.43
N VAL A 232 0.44 21.47 7.10
CA VAL A 232 -0.84 22.07 7.51
C VAL A 232 -1.72 22.33 6.29
N PHE A 233 -1.16 22.84 5.19
CA PHE A 233 -1.86 23.02 3.93
C PHE A 233 -2.45 21.69 3.42
N SER A 234 -1.65 20.63 3.39
CA SER A 234 -2.11 19.32 2.92
C SER A 234 -3.20 18.72 3.80
N PHE A 235 -3.12 18.87 5.12
CA PHE A 235 -4.19 18.47 6.03
C PHE A 235 -5.46 19.30 5.82
N ALA A 236 -5.34 20.63 5.70
CA ALA A 236 -6.47 21.51 5.43
C ALA A 236 -7.16 21.16 4.09
N MET A 237 -6.36 20.84 3.06
CA MET A 237 -6.88 20.40 1.77
C MET A 237 -7.56 19.04 1.87
N GLY A 238 -6.94 18.07 2.55
CA GLY A 238 -7.54 16.77 2.84
C GLY A 238 -8.88 16.90 3.58
N ALA A 239 -8.97 17.79 4.57
CA ALA A 239 -10.20 18.09 5.29
C ALA A 239 -11.26 18.75 4.39
N ALA A 240 -10.86 19.70 3.54
CA ALA A 240 -11.76 20.34 2.58
C ALA A 240 -12.36 19.33 1.59
N MET A 241 -11.59 18.32 1.17
CA MET A 241 -12.08 17.24 0.31
C MET A 241 -13.15 16.38 0.99
N LEU A 242 -13.09 16.18 2.32
CA LEU A 242 -14.07 15.37 3.04
C LEU A 242 -15.48 15.98 3.02
N PHE A 243 -15.64 17.27 2.68
CA PHE A 243 -16.97 17.85 2.38
C PHE A 243 -17.66 17.20 1.17
N LEU A 244 -16.94 16.41 0.35
CA LEU A 244 -17.50 15.62 -0.74
C LEU A 244 -18.15 14.31 -0.27
N VAL A 245 -17.95 13.88 0.98
CA VAL A 245 -18.50 12.60 1.50
C VAL A 245 -20.01 12.48 1.28
N PRO A 246 -20.86 13.48 1.62
CA PRO A 246 -22.31 13.37 1.44
C PRO A 246 -22.72 13.21 -0.04
N THR A 247 -21.99 13.85 -0.96
CA THR A 247 -22.28 13.79 -2.41
C THR A 247 -21.84 12.48 -3.03
N VAL A 248 -20.67 12.01 -2.64
CA VAL A 248 -20.08 10.78 -3.18
C VAL A 248 -20.91 9.56 -2.75
N ARG A 249 -21.43 9.57 -1.51
CA ARG A 249 -22.38 8.54 -1.02
C ARG A 249 -23.65 8.45 -1.85
N LYS A 250 -24.22 9.59 -2.26
CA LYS A 250 -25.43 9.64 -3.09
C LYS A 250 -25.19 9.26 -4.55
N GLY A 251 -23.94 9.27 -5.02
CA GLY A 251 -23.56 8.82 -6.36
C GLY A 251 -24.30 9.54 -7.48
N GLN A 252 -24.81 8.75 -8.44
CA GLN A 252 -25.53 9.24 -9.62
C GLN A 252 -26.74 10.12 -9.28
N ALA A 253 -27.44 9.85 -8.17
CA ALA A 253 -28.59 10.64 -7.74
C ALA A 253 -28.23 12.11 -7.44
N SER A 254 -26.97 12.40 -7.08
CA SER A 254 -26.51 13.77 -6.88
C SER A 254 -26.12 14.50 -8.17
N ALA A 255 -25.93 13.78 -9.27
CA ALA A 255 -25.59 14.35 -10.58
C ALA A 255 -26.80 14.48 -11.51
N GLY A 256 -27.85 13.67 -11.32
CA GLY A 256 -29.00 13.55 -12.23
C GLY A 256 -29.93 14.77 -12.36
N ILE A 257 -29.65 15.89 -11.69
CA ILE A 257 -30.46 17.12 -11.78
C ILE A 257 -29.91 18.06 -12.87
N ASN A 258 -28.82 17.70 -13.54
CA ASN A 258 -28.14 18.54 -14.52
C ASN A 258 -28.48 18.16 -15.96
N ASP A 259 -28.66 19.19 -16.81
CA ASP A 259 -28.79 19.06 -18.26
C ASP A 259 -27.46 18.67 -18.96
N ALA A 260 -26.38 18.46 -18.19
CA ALA A 260 -25.08 18.12 -18.72
C ALA A 260 -25.02 16.63 -19.13
N PRO A 261 -24.49 16.29 -20.32
CA PRO A 261 -24.50 14.91 -20.84
C PRO A 261 -23.48 13.97 -20.15
N TRP A 262 -22.65 14.49 -19.25
CA TRP A 262 -21.55 13.73 -18.67
C TRP A 262 -22.01 12.74 -17.60
N ARG A 263 -21.48 11.52 -17.67
CA ARG A 263 -21.79 10.44 -16.72
C ARG A 263 -20.98 10.59 -15.43
N TRP A 264 -21.64 10.32 -14.30
CA TRP A 264 -20.96 10.07 -13.01
C TRP A 264 -20.12 8.77 -13.12
N PRO A 265 -18.87 8.70 -12.62
CA PRO A 265 -18.21 9.64 -11.70
C PRO A 265 -17.47 10.81 -12.36
N TRP A 266 -17.24 10.79 -13.67
CA TRP A 266 -16.36 11.76 -14.34
C TRP A 266 -16.80 13.21 -14.16
N TYR A 267 -18.10 13.47 -14.14
CA TYR A 267 -18.66 14.76 -13.74
C TYR A 267 -19.45 14.63 -12.43
N PRO A 268 -19.24 15.53 -11.45
CA PRO A 268 -18.29 16.65 -11.40
C PRO A 268 -16.91 16.30 -10.82
N LEU A 269 -16.62 15.03 -10.51
CA LEU A 269 -15.42 14.67 -9.73
C LEU A 269 -14.10 14.92 -10.46
N SER A 270 -14.07 15.01 -11.80
CA SER A 270 -12.83 15.34 -12.52
C SER A 270 -12.27 16.73 -12.18
N ALA A 271 -13.12 17.71 -11.89
CA ALA A 271 -12.68 19.03 -11.42
C ALA A 271 -11.99 18.93 -10.06
N PHE A 272 -12.54 18.12 -9.14
CA PHE A 272 -11.94 17.89 -7.83
C PHE A 272 -10.64 17.07 -7.93
N GLY A 273 -10.59 16.06 -8.79
CA GLY A 273 -9.37 15.32 -9.09
C GLY A 273 -8.25 16.25 -9.58
N LEU A 274 -8.57 17.17 -10.48
CA LEU A 274 -7.64 18.21 -10.93
C LEU A 274 -7.20 19.12 -9.78
N LEU A 275 -8.12 19.60 -8.93
CA LEU A 275 -7.77 20.41 -7.76
C LEU A 275 -6.85 19.67 -6.78
N VAL A 276 -6.99 18.36 -6.62
CA VAL A 276 -6.08 17.56 -5.79
C VAL A 276 -4.69 17.50 -6.41
N VAL A 277 -4.58 17.31 -7.72
CA VAL A 277 -3.29 17.35 -8.42
C VAL A 277 -2.64 18.73 -8.28
N LEU A 278 -3.42 19.80 -8.49
CA LEU A 278 -2.95 21.18 -8.32
C LEU A 278 -2.57 21.48 -6.86
N ALA A 279 -3.29 20.91 -5.88
CA ALA A 279 -2.94 21.01 -4.47
C ALA A 279 -1.63 20.26 -4.17
N GLY A 280 -1.38 19.11 -4.81
CA GLY A 280 -0.10 18.42 -4.73
C GLY A 280 1.05 19.30 -5.22
N ILE A 281 0.93 19.87 -6.42
CA ILE A 281 1.91 20.82 -6.97
C ILE A 281 2.05 22.05 -6.05
N ARG A 282 0.94 22.55 -5.53
CA ARG A 282 0.93 23.71 -4.63
C ARG A 282 1.60 23.43 -3.29
N SER A 283 1.43 22.23 -2.72
CA SER A 283 2.10 21.85 -1.48
C SER A 283 3.62 21.89 -1.64
N HIS A 284 4.12 21.48 -2.81
CA HIS A 284 5.54 21.61 -3.16
C HIS A 284 5.94 23.08 -3.36
N ALA A 285 5.12 23.88 -4.02
CA ALA A 285 5.39 25.31 -4.21
C ALA A 285 5.43 26.07 -2.87
N ILE A 286 4.51 25.81 -1.95
CA ILE A 286 4.51 26.38 -0.59
C ILE A 286 5.78 25.96 0.15
N TRP A 287 6.17 24.70 0.03
CA TRP A 287 7.42 24.19 0.58
C TRP A 287 8.64 24.91 -0.01
N MET A 288 8.68 25.18 -1.32
CA MET A 288 9.76 25.95 -1.95
C MET A 288 9.76 27.43 -1.54
N SER A 289 8.60 28.07 -1.46
CA SER A 289 8.47 29.51 -1.20
C SER A 289 8.69 29.86 0.27
N PHE A 290 8.21 29.04 1.19
CA PHE A 290 8.20 29.32 2.64
C PHE A 290 9.10 28.37 3.45
N GLY A 291 9.64 27.31 2.83
CA GLY A 291 10.59 26.40 3.48
C GLY A 291 11.99 27.01 3.65
N PHE A 292 12.79 26.37 4.51
CA PHE A 292 14.08 26.88 4.99
C PHE A 292 15.06 27.25 3.86
N ARG A 293 15.59 28.48 3.90
CA ARG A 293 16.61 28.97 2.95
C ARG A 293 17.94 28.24 3.19
N GLY A 294 18.40 27.45 2.22
CA GLY A 294 19.76 26.90 2.21
C GLY A 294 19.89 25.37 2.10
N SER A 295 18.78 24.62 2.12
CA SER A 295 18.79 23.18 1.81
C SER A 295 18.32 22.92 0.38
N PRO A 296 18.89 21.96 -0.36
CA PRO A 296 18.34 21.54 -1.65
C PRO A 296 16.89 21.11 -1.47
N VAL A 297 15.98 21.78 -2.17
CA VAL A 297 14.54 21.52 -2.04
C VAL A 297 14.19 20.25 -2.79
N VAL A 298 14.12 19.14 -2.07
CA VAL A 298 13.60 17.87 -2.58
C VAL A 298 12.11 17.77 -2.26
N PHE A 299 11.33 17.29 -3.23
CA PHE A 299 9.91 17.01 -3.01
C PHE A 299 9.74 15.85 -2.04
N GLU A 300 8.97 16.07 -0.98
CA GLU A 300 8.70 15.06 0.05
C GLU A 300 7.31 14.45 -0.16
N PRO A 301 7.21 13.15 -0.53
CA PRO A 301 5.93 12.48 -0.79
C PRO A 301 4.96 12.51 0.40
N ILE A 302 5.48 12.63 1.62
CA ILE A 302 4.69 12.72 2.86
C ILE A 302 3.69 13.88 2.83
N LEU A 303 4.00 14.96 2.09
CA LEU A 303 3.11 16.11 1.92
C LEU A 303 1.80 15.73 1.21
N LEU A 304 1.79 14.67 0.40
CA LEU A 304 0.56 14.24 -0.29
C LEU A 304 -0.32 13.31 0.56
N MET A 305 0.20 12.80 1.66
CA MET A 305 -0.44 11.75 2.45
C MET A 305 -1.84 12.12 2.94
N PRO A 306 -2.10 13.31 3.54
CA PRO A 306 -3.44 13.64 4.00
C PRO A 306 -4.47 13.74 2.86
N MET A 307 -4.05 14.26 1.71
CA MET A 307 -4.92 14.37 0.53
C MET A 307 -5.25 12.98 -0.04
N MET A 308 -4.26 12.10 -0.14
CA MET A 308 -4.47 10.73 -0.61
C MET A 308 -5.30 9.88 0.37
N ALA A 309 -5.10 10.07 1.68
CA ALA A 309 -5.96 9.48 2.70
C ALA A 309 -7.43 9.89 2.52
N SER A 310 -7.69 11.19 2.29
CA SER A 310 -9.03 11.68 1.97
C SER A 310 -9.57 11.10 0.67
N CYS A 311 -8.76 10.97 -0.39
CA CYS A 311 -9.15 10.28 -1.63
C CYS A 311 -9.61 8.84 -1.38
N ILE A 312 -8.85 8.08 -0.58
CA ILE A 312 -9.17 6.68 -0.25
C ILE A 312 -10.46 6.58 0.55
N LEU A 313 -10.64 7.46 1.54
CA LEU A 313 -11.88 7.55 2.31
C LEU A 313 -13.08 7.91 1.42
N LEU A 314 -12.93 8.88 0.51
CA LEU A 314 -13.98 9.22 -0.45
C LEU A 314 -14.30 8.03 -1.37
N LEU A 315 -13.30 7.28 -1.82
CA LEU A 315 -13.49 6.10 -2.67
C LEU A 315 -14.25 4.99 -1.92
N ALA A 316 -13.89 4.74 -0.66
CA ALA A 316 -14.59 3.79 0.19
C ALA A 316 -16.04 4.20 0.43
N GLU A 317 -16.28 5.48 0.75
CA GLU A 317 -17.62 6.03 0.97
C GLU A 317 -18.46 6.04 -0.33
N ALA A 318 -17.83 6.18 -1.50
CA ALA A 318 -18.50 5.99 -2.79
C ALA A 318 -18.99 4.55 -2.97
N GLY A 319 -18.12 3.58 -2.69
CA GLY A 319 -18.43 2.17 -2.80
C GLY A 319 -19.53 1.73 -1.84
N LEU A 320 -19.47 2.20 -0.59
CA LEU A 320 -20.47 1.95 0.44
C LEU A 320 -21.84 2.56 0.07
N GLY A 321 -21.86 3.83 -0.34
CA GLY A 321 -23.11 4.51 -0.70
C GLY A 321 -23.82 3.90 -1.90
N GLN A 322 -23.08 3.35 -2.86
CA GLN A 322 -23.63 2.75 -4.09
C GLN A 322 -23.75 1.23 -4.03
N GLN A 323 -23.42 0.62 -2.91
CA GLN A 323 -23.36 -0.85 -2.75
C GLN A 323 -22.48 -1.53 -3.80
N ARG A 324 -21.42 -0.85 -4.27
CA ARG A 324 -20.48 -1.36 -5.27
C ARG A 324 -19.23 -1.85 -4.58
N GLU A 325 -19.17 -3.15 -4.31
CA GLU A 325 -18.07 -3.79 -3.60
C GLU A 325 -16.70 -3.56 -4.27
N LYS A 326 -16.66 -3.45 -5.60
CA LYS A 326 -15.42 -3.19 -6.36
C LYS A 326 -14.70 -1.92 -5.87
N TRP A 327 -15.41 -0.82 -5.63
CA TRP A 327 -14.79 0.44 -5.18
C TRP A 327 -14.27 0.36 -3.76
N VAL A 328 -14.99 -0.35 -2.88
CA VAL A 328 -14.55 -0.62 -1.51
C VAL A 328 -13.28 -1.46 -1.51
N ARG A 329 -13.22 -2.51 -2.35
CA ARG A 329 -12.00 -3.33 -2.52
C ARG A 329 -10.83 -2.52 -3.05
N VAL A 330 -11.05 -1.65 -4.04
CA VAL A 330 -9.99 -0.76 -4.55
C VAL A 330 -9.49 0.16 -3.44
N ALA A 331 -10.37 0.73 -2.61
CA ALA A 331 -9.96 1.58 -1.48
C ALA A 331 -9.15 0.79 -0.43
N LEU A 332 -9.57 -0.44 -0.10
CA LEU A 332 -8.84 -1.31 0.81
C LEU A 332 -7.44 -1.68 0.29
N LEU A 333 -7.34 -2.00 -1.01
CA LEU A 333 -6.10 -2.38 -1.68
C LEU A 333 -5.17 -1.18 -1.91
N SER A 334 -5.71 0.04 -2.05
CA SER A 334 -4.92 1.25 -2.19
C SER A 334 -4.44 1.82 -0.86
N THR A 335 -5.05 1.43 0.27
CA THR A 335 -4.65 1.91 1.60
C THR A 335 -3.17 1.64 1.92
N PRO A 336 -2.61 0.43 1.70
CA PRO A 336 -1.18 0.17 1.91
C PRO A 336 -0.25 0.99 1.01
N LEU A 337 -0.72 1.48 -0.14
CA LEU A 337 0.10 2.33 -1.02
C LEU A 337 0.45 3.67 -0.38
N LEU A 338 -0.30 4.11 0.66
CA LEU A 338 0.08 5.29 1.45
C LEU A 338 1.42 5.11 2.18
N LEU A 339 1.84 3.86 2.45
CA LEU A 339 3.15 3.60 3.04
C LEU A 339 4.29 4.07 2.13
N LEU A 340 4.09 4.06 0.81
CA LEU A 340 5.07 4.61 -0.15
C LEU A 340 5.33 6.10 0.08
N MET A 341 4.36 6.83 0.62
CA MET A 341 4.52 8.25 0.95
C MET A 341 5.35 8.49 2.22
N GLY A 342 5.54 7.45 3.04
CA GLY A 342 6.43 7.46 4.20
C GLY A 342 7.83 6.90 3.93
N LEU A 343 8.09 6.40 2.71
CA LEU A 343 9.41 5.91 2.30
C LEU A 343 10.36 7.08 2.03
N SER A 344 10.93 7.65 3.09
CA SER A 344 12.06 8.56 2.96
C SER A 344 13.38 7.80 3.13
N ARG A 345 14.46 8.31 2.53
CA ARG A 345 15.80 7.71 2.61
C ARG A 345 16.19 7.66 4.10
N GLN A 346 16.25 6.45 4.68
CA GLN A 346 16.48 6.19 6.12
C GLN A 346 15.32 6.52 7.09
N GLY A 347 14.10 6.76 6.60
CA GLY A 347 12.94 7.12 7.44
C GLY A 347 13.01 8.55 8.01
N MET A 348 14.01 9.33 7.59
CA MET A 348 14.19 10.73 7.94
C MET A 348 13.58 11.62 6.85
N THR A 349 12.68 12.53 7.22
CA THR A 349 12.08 13.51 6.29
C THR A 349 13.04 14.69 6.16
N ASN A 350 13.27 15.24 4.97
CA ASN A 350 14.10 16.45 4.82
C ASN A 350 13.36 17.74 5.24
N LEU A 351 12.18 17.62 5.85
CA LEU A 351 11.42 18.75 6.35
C LEU A 351 12.11 19.33 7.60
N PRO A 352 12.14 20.65 7.81
CA PRO A 352 12.79 21.30 8.95
C PRO A 352 12.16 20.89 10.28
N MET A 353 10.86 20.56 10.24
CA MET A 353 10.10 20.02 11.37
C MET A 353 10.47 18.56 11.69
N GLN A 354 11.53 17.99 11.08
CA GLN A 354 11.91 16.60 11.30
C GLN A 354 12.16 16.30 12.78
N SER A 355 12.81 17.21 13.53
CA SER A 355 13.07 17.00 14.97
C SER A 355 11.77 16.84 15.74
N ASP A 356 10.81 17.72 15.50
CA ASP A 356 9.54 17.74 16.22
C ASP A 356 8.65 16.57 15.77
N LEU A 357 8.63 16.29 14.47
CA LEU A 357 7.94 15.13 13.92
C LEU A 357 8.53 13.83 14.48
N HIS A 358 9.86 13.76 14.64
CA HIS A 358 10.50 12.60 15.25
C HIS A 358 10.13 12.47 16.73
N TYR A 359 10.09 13.58 17.46
CA TYR A 359 9.71 13.58 18.87
C TYR A 359 8.26 13.12 19.06
N TRP A 360 7.32 13.73 18.33
CA TRP A 360 5.88 13.49 18.51
C TRP A 360 5.35 12.23 17.82
N VAL A 361 5.88 11.90 16.63
CA VAL A 361 5.33 10.85 15.76
C VAL A 361 6.34 9.76 15.46
N GLY A 362 7.64 10.03 15.54
CA GLY A 362 8.73 9.07 15.31
C GLY A 362 9.41 9.25 13.95
N SER A 363 8.73 8.99 12.84
CA SER A 363 9.30 9.07 11.49
C SER A 363 8.20 9.30 10.44
N GLY A 364 8.58 9.62 9.21
CA GLY A 364 7.59 9.67 8.11
C GLY A 364 6.88 8.34 7.89
N TRP A 365 7.60 7.23 8.10
CA TRP A 365 7.07 5.87 8.01
C TRP A 365 6.07 5.56 9.12
N THR A 366 6.33 5.98 10.37
CA THR A 366 5.38 5.80 11.47
C THR A 366 4.11 6.61 11.26
N LEU A 367 4.22 7.85 10.76
CA LEU A 367 3.05 8.65 10.40
C LEU A 367 2.21 7.93 9.34
N ALA A 368 2.84 7.37 8.31
CA ALA A 368 2.15 6.62 7.27
C ALA A 368 1.41 5.40 7.85
N LEU A 369 2.05 4.64 8.72
CA LEU A 369 1.44 3.51 9.42
C LEU A 369 0.25 3.95 10.30
N LEU A 370 0.37 5.06 11.02
CA LEU A 370 -0.72 5.61 11.83
C LEU A 370 -1.91 6.04 10.99
N VAL A 371 -1.68 6.70 9.85
CA VAL A 371 -2.75 7.10 8.93
C VAL A 371 -3.42 5.86 8.32
N VAL A 372 -2.64 4.87 7.89
CA VAL A 372 -3.14 3.59 7.37
C VAL A 372 -3.97 2.86 8.44
N LEU A 373 -3.48 2.81 9.68
CA LEU A 373 -4.20 2.23 10.82
C LEU A 373 -5.53 2.96 11.07
N ALA A 374 -5.53 4.30 11.04
CA ALA A 374 -6.72 5.11 11.23
C ALA A 374 -7.77 4.87 10.11
N ILE A 375 -7.32 4.70 8.85
CA ILE A 375 -8.21 4.36 7.74
C ILE A 375 -8.81 2.96 7.95
N TYR A 376 -8.00 1.94 8.24
CA TYR A 376 -8.54 0.60 8.50
C TYR A 376 -9.48 0.55 9.70
N ALA A 377 -9.18 1.29 10.77
CA ALA A 377 -10.06 1.44 11.92
C ALA A 377 -11.39 2.11 11.52
N CYS A 378 -11.33 3.19 10.74
CA CYS A 378 -12.53 3.87 10.22
C CYS A 378 -13.39 2.93 9.35
N LEU A 379 -12.76 2.19 8.43
CA LEU A 379 -13.46 1.22 7.57
C LEU A 379 -14.03 0.03 8.36
N THR A 380 -13.34 -0.39 9.42
CA THR A 380 -13.82 -1.42 10.35
C THR A 380 -15.04 -0.94 11.13
N LEU A 381 -15.02 0.30 11.64
CA LEU A 381 -16.18 0.92 12.29
C LEU A 381 -17.39 1.04 11.34
N ARG A 382 -17.12 1.22 10.03
CA ARG A 382 -18.13 1.18 8.96
C ARG A 382 -18.55 -0.23 8.55
N ARG A 383 -18.04 -1.28 9.20
CA ARG A 383 -18.33 -2.71 8.94
C ARG A 383 -17.97 -3.15 7.52
N VAL A 384 -16.92 -2.57 6.94
CA VAL A 384 -16.38 -2.99 5.65
C VAL A 384 -15.74 -4.38 5.80
N ARG A 385 -16.19 -5.34 4.98
CA ARG A 385 -15.61 -6.69 4.95
C ARG A 385 -14.11 -6.61 4.65
N PHE A 386 -13.33 -7.42 5.35
CA PHE A 386 -11.86 -7.50 5.27
C PHE A 386 -11.06 -6.32 5.82
N ALA A 387 -11.66 -5.16 6.16
CA ALA A 387 -10.93 -4.03 6.75
C ALA A 387 -10.27 -4.40 8.09
N GLU A 388 -10.92 -5.29 8.85
CA GLU A 388 -10.43 -5.79 10.13
C GLU A 388 -9.06 -6.47 10.02
N PHE A 389 -8.73 -7.08 8.86
CA PHE A 389 -7.42 -7.73 8.64
C PHE A 389 -6.27 -6.75 8.48
N GLY A 390 -6.56 -5.52 8.05
CA GLY A 390 -5.54 -4.48 7.91
C GLY A 390 -4.97 -4.04 9.26
N ILE A 391 -5.78 -4.01 10.31
CA ILE A 391 -5.38 -3.55 11.66
C ILE A 391 -4.22 -4.37 12.24
N PRO A 392 -4.33 -5.71 12.42
CA PRO A 392 -3.24 -6.50 12.97
C PRO A 392 -2.01 -6.50 12.05
N GLY A 393 -2.21 -6.46 10.72
CA GLY A 393 -1.11 -6.34 9.77
C GLY A 393 -0.30 -5.06 9.94
N VAL A 394 -0.98 -3.93 10.12
CA VAL A 394 -0.33 -2.62 10.32
C VAL A 394 0.34 -2.53 11.69
N LEU A 395 -0.29 -3.05 12.75
CA LEU A 395 0.34 -3.13 14.07
C LEU A 395 1.60 -4.00 14.07
N LEU A 396 1.56 -5.15 13.40
CA LEU A 396 2.73 -6.02 13.25
C LEU A 396 3.82 -5.34 12.43
N LEU A 397 3.48 -4.71 11.30
CA LEU A 397 4.44 -3.98 10.49
C LEU A 397 5.05 -2.82 11.29
N SER A 398 4.25 -2.12 12.09
CA SER A 398 4.71 -1.06 12.99
C SER A 398 5.68 -1.60 14.03
N SER A 399 5.38 -2.75 14.65
CA SER A 399 6.30 -3.40 15.60
C SER A 399 7.68 -3.71 14.99
N ALA A 400 7.72 -4.07 13.70
CA ALA A 400 8.97 -4.48 13.04
C ALA A 400 9.78 -3.31 12.44
N THR A 401 9.11 -2.23 12.03
CA THR A 401 9.73 -1.19 11.18
C THR A 401 9.57 0.24 11.68
N ALA A 402 8.59 0.52 12.54
CA ALA A 402 8.35 1.86 13.04
C ALA A 402 9.49 2.30 13.97
N ARG A 403 9.81 3.60 14.00
CA ARG A 403 10.59 4.20 15.10
C ARG A 403 9.62 4.70 16.16
N MET A 404 9.79 4.30 17.42
CA MET A 404 8.90 4.80 18.46
C MET A 404 9.04 6.33 18.59
N PRO A 405 7.94 7.07 18.75
CA PRO A 405 8.00 8.47 19.15
C PRO A 405 8.70 8.61 20.52
N GLY A 406 9.49 9.66 20.69
CA GLY A 406 10.16 9.95 21.96
C GLY A 406 9.18 10.15 23.12
N VAL A 407 7.95 10.59 22.82
CA VAL A 407 6.86 10.74 23.81
C VAL A 407 6.41 9.39 24.41
N LEU A 408 6.60 8.27 23.71
CA LEU A 408 6.22 6.93 24.19
C LEU A 408 7.33 6.23 24.98
N GLU A 409 8.58 6.67 24.83
CA GLU A 409 9.73 6.15 25.58
C GLU A 409 9.55 6.25 27.11
N PRO A 410 9.13 7.38 27.71
CA PRO A 410 8.91 7.45 29.17
C PRO A 410 7.73 6.61 29.67
N LEU A 411 6.83 6.17 28.77
CA LEU A 411 5.74 5.25 29.11
C LEU A 411 6.19 3.78 29.15
N GLY A 412 7.45 3.49 28.82
CA GLY A 412 7.97 2.13 28.74
C GLY A 412 7.35 1.30 27.61
N LEU A 413 6.83 1.96 26.56
CA LEU A 413 6.22 1.28 25.43
C LEU A 413 7.28 0.74 24.49
N GLU A 414 7.43 -0.58 24.47
CA GLU A 414 8.36 -1.28 23.61
C GLU A 414 7.70 -1.86 22.35
N TYR A 415 8.50 -2.12 21.31
CA TYR A 415 8.03 -2.60 20.01
C TYR A 415 7.22 -3.89 20.06
N TRP A 416 7.60 -4.83 20.92
CA TRP A 416 6.90 -6.11 21.06
C TRP A 416 5.47 -5.93 21.59
N MET A 417 5.17 -4.84 22.31
CA MET A 417 3.83 -4.57 22.82
C MET A 417 2.84 -4.27 21.68
N LEU A 418 3.30 -3.67 20.57
CA LEU A 418 2.49 -3.48 19.36
C LEU A 418 2.20 -4.83 18.67
N ALA A 419 3.18 -5.74 18.63
CA ALA A 419 2.98 -7.10 18.12
C ALA A 419 1.99 -7.88 19.02
N ALA A 420 2.10 -7.73 20.34
CA ALA A 420 1.14 -8.32 21.28
C ALA A 420 -0.28 -7.76 21.09
N ALA A 421 -0.42 -6.45 20.85
CA ALA A 421 -1.72 -5.85 20.50
C ALA A 421 -2.28 -6.44 19.20
N ALA A 422 -1.44 -6.64 18.17
CA ALA A 422 -1.83 -7.30 16.93
C ALA A 422 -2.35 -8.74 17.19
N VAL A 423 -1.69 -9.49 18.08
CA VAL A 423 -2.10 -10.83 18.51
C VAL A 423 -3.47 -10.81 19.21
N LEU A 424 -3.73 -9.83 20.08
CA LEU A 424 -5.02 -9.72 20.78
C LEU A 424 -6.17 -9.37 19.81
N VAL A 425 -5.93 -8.41 18.90
CA VAL A 425 -6.92 -8.03 17.89
C VAL A 425 -7.23 -9.22 16.98
N SER A 426 -6.21 -9.90 16.47
CA SER A 426 -6.38 -11.07 15.60
C SER A 426 -6.99 -12.27 16.32
N LEU A 427 -6.73 -12.47 17.61
CA LEU A 427 -7.41 -13.49 18.41
C LEU A 427 -8.93 -13.28 18.39
N SER A 428 -9.38 -12.04 18.53
CA SER A 428 -10.82 -11.73 18.46
C SER A 428 -11.43 -12.11 17.10
N MET A 429 -10.67 -11.96 16.01
CA MET A 429 -11.11 -12.31 14.66
C MET A 429 -11.20 -13.83 14.46
N VAL A 430 -10.19 -14.56 14.94
CA VAL A 430 -10.12 -16.01 14.92
C VAL A 430 -11.27 -16.62 15.74
N LEU A 431 -11.54 -16.08 16.92
CA LEU A 431 -12.64 -16.54 17.78
C LEU A 431 -14.02 -16.34 17.16
N ARG A 432 -14.18 -15.33 16.28
CA ARG A 432 -15.41 -15.10 15.49
C ARG A 432 -15.52 -16.05 14.29
N HIS A 433 -14.40 -16.50 13.73
CA HIS A 433 -14.33 -17.32 12.53
C HIS A 433 -13.59 -18.63 12.81
N ARG A 434 -14.12 -19.41 13.77
CA ARG A 434 -13.44 -20.60 14.31
C ARG A 434 -13.13 -21.66 13.28
N ASP A 435 -13.92 -21.74 12.22
CA ASP A 435 -13.82 -22.78 11.18
C ASP A 435 -12.71 -22.50 10.14
N SER A 436 -12.05 -21.34 10.25
CA SER A 436 -11.07 -20.89 9.27
C SER A 436 -9.63 -21.22 9.71
N ASP A 437 -9.07 -22.26 9.12
CA ASP A 437 -7.70 -22.75 9.37
C ASP A 437 -6.61 -21.71 9.06
N TRP A 438 -6.75 -20.95 7.97
CA TRP A 438 -5.77 -19.93 7.59
C TRP A 438 -5.69 -18.80 8.62
N LEU A 439 -6.81 -18.45 9.26
CA LEU A 439 -6.83 -17.44 10.33
C LEU A 439 -6.06 -17.90 11.57
N TRP A 440 -6.26 -19.15 11.98
CA TRP A 440 -5.48 -19.74 13.06
C TRP A 440 -3.99 -19.78 12.72
N SER A 441 -3.64 -20.09 11.47
CA SER A 441 -2.24 -20.12 11.04
C SER A 441 -1.59 -18.73 11.06
N LEU A 442 -2.30 -17.70 10.60
CA LEU A 442 -1.84 -16.32 10.61
C LEU A 442 -1.68 -15.82 12.06
N TRP A 443 -2.64 -16.14 12.93
CA TRP A 443 -2.58 -15.80 14.35
C TRP A 443 -1.38 -16.46 15.04
N ALA A 444 -1.16 -17.75 14.81
CA ALA A 444 -0.02 -18.47 15.35
C ALA A 444 1.33 -17.87 14.89
N ALA A 445 1.43 -17.46 13.62
CA ALA A 445 2.59 -16.77 13.10
C ALA A 445 2.83 -15.42 13.79
N MET A 446 1.77 -14.65 14.05
CA MET A 446 1.87 -13.37 14.78
C MET A 446 2.30 -13.57 16.24
N VAL A 447 1.77 -14.58 16.94
CA VAL A 447 2.19 -14.92 18.31
C VAL A 447 3.66 -15.33 18.34
N THR A 448 4.09 -16.15 17.37
CA THR A 448 5.49 -16.56 17.21
C THR A 448 6.41 -15.35 17.08
N MET A 449 6.05 -14.39 16.21
CA MET A 449 6.81 -13.15 16.03
C MET A 449 6.84 -12.31 17.31
N ALA A 450 5.69 -12.16 18.00
CA ALA A 450 5.60 -11.40 19.24
C ALA A 450 6.48 -12.01 20.36
N ILE A 451 6.52 -13.34 20.51
CA ILE A 451 7.39 -14.04 21.47
C ILE A 451 8.86 -13.79 21.14
N ALA A 452 9.25 -13.89 19.86
CA ALA A 452 10.63 -13.64 19.44
C ALA A 452 11.06 -12.19 19.72
N MET A 453 10.17 -11.22 19.43
CA MET A 453 10.43 -9.82 19.71
C MET A 453 10.49 -9.50 21.21
N ALA A 454 9.63 -10.10 22.02
CA ALA A 454 9.66 -9.93 23.47
C ALA A 454 10.97 -10.47 24.07
N GLY A 455 11.39 -11.68 23.66
CA GLY A 455 12.67 -12.24 24.09
C GLY A 455 13.85 -11.32 23.76
N ARG A 456 13.84 -10.69 22.57
CA ARG A 456 14.85 -9.71 22.20
C ARG A 456 14.85 -8.45 23.07
N ALA A 457 13.66 -7.93 23.39
CA ALA A 457 13.54 -6.75 24.21
C ALA A 457 14.06 -6.97 25.66
N TYR A 458 13.83 -8.17 26.22
CA TYR A 458 14.35 -8.56 27.54
C TYR A 458 15.82 -9.01 27.53
N GLY A 459 16.53 -8.94 26.41
CA GLY A 459 17.92 -9.44 26.29
C GLY A 459 18.05 -10.97 26.35
N LEU A 460 16.93 -11.69 26.21
CA LEU A 460 16.82 -13.16 26.21
C LEU A 460 16.65 -13.69 24.77
N ASP A 461 17.41 -13.16 23.81
CA ASP A 461 17.29 -13.48 22.37
C ASP A 461 17.17 -14.99 22.11
N ARG A 462 18.09 -15.78 22.68
CA ARG A 462 18.16 -17.24 22.47
C ARG A 462 16.92 -17.95 23.00
N GLU A 463 16.44 -17.56 24.16
CA GLU A 463 15.25 -18.15 24.79
C GLU A 463 13.98 -17.74 24.05
N GLY A 464 13.90 -16.48 23.60
CA GLY A 464 12.82 -15.97 22.76
C GLY A 464 12.72 -16.70 21.42
N TYR A 465 13.83 -16.91 20.71
CA TYR A 465 13.86 -17.69 19.47
C TYR A 465 13.51 -19.16 19.70
N LEU A 466 13.96 -19.76 20.80
CA LEU A 466 13.59 -21.13 21.14
C LEU A 466 12.09 -21.26 21.46
N ALA A 467 11.57 -20.39 22.32
CA ALA A 467 10.17 -20.38 22.73
C ALA A 467 9.24 -20.13 21.54
N SER A 468 9.56 -19.15 20.69
CA SER A 468 8.81 -18.87 19.46
C SER A 468 8.84 -20.05 18.49
N SER A 469 10.00 -20.70 18.29
CA SER A 469 10.11 -21.89 17.42
C SER A 469 9.28 -23.06 17.94
N LEU A 470 9.33 -23.33 19.25
CA LEU A 470 8.52 -24.37 19.88
C LEU A 470 7.02 -24.07 19.76
N PHE A 471 6.63 -22.81 19.98
CA PHE A 471 5.24 -22.38 19.81
C PHE A 471 4.79 -22.52 18.34
N ALA A 472 5.62 -22.12 17.38
CA ALA A 472 5.31 -22.24 15.95
C ALA A 472 5.09 -23.71 15.55
N ILE A 473 6.00 -24.60 15.92
CA ILE A 473 5.87 -26.02 15.61
C ILE A 473 4.64 -26.63 16.31
N GLY A 474 4.44 -26.35 17.59
CA GLY A 474 3.29 -26.83 18.35
C GLY A 474 1.96 -26.34 17.79
N SER A 475 1.88 -25.06 17.41
CA SER A 475 0.68 -24.50 16.78
C SER A 475 0.41 -25.08 15.39
N MET A 476 1.43 -25.28 14.56
CA MET A 476 1.29 -25.97 13.27
C MET A 476 0.76 -27.41 13.45
N MET A 477 1.20 -28.12 14.49
CA MET A 477 0.67 -29.44 14.83
C MET A 477 -0.79 -29.36 15.27
N VAL A 478 -1.15 -28.47 16.18
CA VAL A 478 -2.52 -28.35 16.69
C VAL A 478 -3.48 -27.95 15.56
N ILE A 479 -3.14 -26.93 14.78
CA ILE A 479 -3.93 -26.50 13.61
C ILE A 479 -4.01 -27.64 12.60
N GLY A 480 -2.88 -28.29 12.32
CA GLY A 480 -2.83 -29.47 11.49
C GLY A 480 -3.80 -30.54 11.98
N ALA A 481 -3.86 -30.85 13.27
CA ALA A 481 -4.75 -31.86 13.84
C ALA A 481 -6.23 -31.50 13.73
N CYS A 482 -6.56 -30.24 14.01
CA CYS A 482 -7.94 -29.76 14.05
C CYS A 482 -8.59 -29.61 12.67
N PHE A 483 -7.80 -29.34 11.62
CA PHE A 483 -8.32 -29.06 10.28
C PHE A 483 -7.86 -30.10 9.25
N GLU A 484 -8.79 -30.56 8.40
CA GLU A 484 -8.52 -31.56 7.34
C GLU A 484 -8.23 -30.94 5.97
N THR A 485 -8.20 -29.61 5.89
CA THR A 485 -7.92 -28.80 4.69
C THR A 485 -6.53 -29.06 4.10
N SER A 486 -6.31 -28.63 2.85
CA SER A 486 -5.00 -28.70 2.18
C SER A 486 -3.90 -27.95 2.96
N LEU A 487 -4.23 -26.81 3.56
CA LEU A 487 -3.33 -26.04 4.40
C LEU A 487 -3.03 -26.79 5.71
N GLY A 488 -4.04 -27.37 6.38
CA GLY A 488 -3.83 -28.23 7.55
C GLY A 488 -2.91 -29.41 7.25
N GLN A 489 -3.05 -30.05 6.09
CA GLN A 489 -2.16 -31.13 5.65
C GLN A 489 -0.73 -30.63 5.37
N CYS A 490 -0.58 -29.47 4.73
CA CYS A 490 0.72 -28.84 4.50
C CYS A 490 1.42 -28.52 5.83
N LEU A 491 0.71 -27.91 6.78
CA LEU A 491 1.25 -27.58 8.11
C LEU A 491 1.72 -28.82 8.88
N ARG A 492 1.05 -29.97 8.76
CA ARG A 492 1.53 -31.24 9.34
C ARG A 492 2.88 -31.65 8.75
N VAL A 493 3.05 -31.54 7.43
CA VAL A 493 4.32 -31.90 6.77
C VAL A 493 5.43 -30.94 7.17
N VAL A 494 5.15 -29.62 7.18
CA VAL A 494 6.11 -28.60 7.62
C VAL A 494 6.52 -28.81 9.08
N ALA A 495 5.57 -29.11 9.97
CA ALA A 495 5.87 -29.42 11.37
C ALA A 495 6.73 -30.69 11.50
N ALA A 496 6.44 -31.75 10.74
CA ALA A 496 7.23 -32.98 10.74
C ALA A 496 8.69 -32.73 10.32
N VAL A 497 8.89 -31.96 9.24
CA VAL A 497 10.24 -31.55 8.78
C VAL A 497 10.93 -30.69 9.84
N GLY A 498 10.21 -29.74 10.44
CA GLY A 498 10.71 -28.90 11.52
C GLY A 498 11.23 -29.71 12.72
N PHE A 499 10.52 -30.77 13.13
CA PHE A 499 10.98 -31.66 14.20
C PHE A 499 12.29 -32.38 13.85
N VAL A 500 12.42 -32.89 12.62
CA VAL A 500 13.63 -33.58 12.18
C VAL A 500 14.82 -32.61 12.18
N ILE A 501 14.62 -31.38 11.70
CA ILE A 501 15.66 -30.35 11.72
C ILE A 501 16.03 -29.98 13.17
N ALA A 502 15.06 -29.78 14.05
CA ALA A 502 15.31 -29.46 15.45
C ALA A 502 16.16 -30.54 16.15
N ALA A 503 15.91 -31.80 15.84
CA ALA A 503 16.69 -32.93 16.35
C ALA A 503 18.12 -32.99 15.78
N GLY A 504 18.28 -32.73 14.49
CA GLY A 504 19.59 -32.59 13.87
C GLY A 504 20.39 -31.44 14.49
N MET A 505 19.75 -30.30 14.73
CA MET A 505 20.37 -29.15 15.41
C MET A 505 20.74 -29.43 16.87
N ALA A 506 19.88 -30.12 17.62
CA ALA A 506 20.19 -30.57 18.97
C ALA A 506 21.42 -31.49 18.96
N SER A 507 21.53 -32.34 17.94
CA SER A 507 22.66 -33.24 17.74
C SER A 507 23.96 -32.53 17.40
N TYR A 508 23.89 -31.53 16.52
CA TYR A 508 25.04 -30.71 16.18
C TYR A 508 25.51 -29.85 17.38
N ARG A 509 24.56 -29.25 18.12
CA ARG A 509 24.88 -28.43 19.29
C ARG A 509 25.55 -29.25 20.39
N TRP A 510 25.09 -30.48 20.57
CA TRP A 510 25.69 -31.43 21.48
C TRP A 510 27.17 -31.70 21.17
N GLU A 511 27.50 -31.95 19.89
CA GLU A 511 28.87 -32.20 19.45
C GLU A 511 29.83 -31.06 19.82
N ARG A 512 29.33 -29.82 19.75
CA ARG A 512 30.10 -28.62 20.10
C ARG A 512 30.25 -28.37 21.59
N ILE A 513 29.19 -28.57 22.38
CA ILE A 513 29.14 -28.11 23.79
C ILE A 513 29.51 -29.24 24.76
N GLY A 514 29.35 -30.51 24.36
CA GLY A 514 29.68 -31.67 25.20
C GLY A 514 28.65 -32.01 26.27
N ASP A 515 27.55 -31.25 26.38
CA ASP A 515 26.47 -31.54 27.33
C ASP A 515 25.51 -32.61 26.79
N VAL A 516 25.81 -33.87 27.09
CA VAL A 516 25.02 -35.05 26.67
C VAL A 516 23.61 -35.04 27.27
N SER A 517 23.46 -34.51 28.49
CA SER A 517 22.24 -34.65 29.26
C SER A 517 21.09 -33.86 28.63
N SER A 518 21.33 -32.61 28.23
CA SER A 518 20.33 -31.76 27.58
C SER A 518 19.94 -32.25 26.19
N ALA A 519 20.90 -32.73 25.39
CA ALA A 519 20.63 -33.24 24.05
C ALA A 519 19.75 -34.50 24.05
N VAL A 520 20.03 -35.43 24.97
CA VAL A 520 19.23 -36.64 25.18
C VAL A 520 17.81 -36.28 25.62
N LEU A 521 17.65 -35.38 26.57
CA LEU A 521 16.33 -34.94 27.04
C LEU A 521 15.51 -34.29 25.92
N VAL A 522 16.13 -33.46 25.07
CA VAL A 522 15.44 -32.82 23.94
C VAL A 522 15.00 -33.86 22.90
N LEU A 523 15.85 -34.83 22.54
CA LEU A 523 15.50 -35.87 21.57
C LEU A 523 14.39 -36.80 22.09
N LEU A 524 14.46 -37.19 23.37
CA LEU A 524 13.40 -37.99 24.01
C LEU A 524 12.08 -37.22 24.06
N PHE A 525 12.12 -35.93 24.41
CA PHE A 525 10.94 -35.07 24.42
C PHE A 525 10.34 -34.94 23.01
N CYS A 526 11.16 -34.66 21.99
CA CYS A 526 10.70 -34.59 20.60
C CYS A 526 10.09 -35.91 20.12
N GLY A 527 10.72 -37.05 20.44
CA GLY A 527 10.19 -38.39 20.13
C GLY A 527 8.86 -38.69 20.83
N ALA A 528 8.73 -38.33 22.11
CA ALA A 528 7.49 -38.49 22.86
C ALA A 528 6.35 -37.63 22.29
N VAL A 529 6.62 -36.36 21.97
CA VAL A 529 5.64 -35.44 21.37
C VAL A 529 5.19 -35.94 20.00
N ALA A 530 6.13 -36.35 19.13
CA ALA A 530 5.79 -36.90 17.80
C ALA A 530 4.95 -38.19 17.90
N SER A 531 5.24 -39.05 18.87
CA SER A 531 4.49 -40.30 19.11
C SER A 531 3.08 -40.01 19.60
N ALA A 532 2.94 -39.15 20.61
CA ALA A 532 1.64 -38.74 21.13
C ALA A 532 0.77 -38.12 20.02
N TYR A 533 1.37 -37.31 19.16
CA TYR A 533 0.69 -36.72 18.02
C TYR A 533 0.30 -37.74 16.95
N ALA A 534 1.15 -38.74 16.67
CA ALA A 534 0.84 -39.85 15.77
C ALA A 534 -0.40 -40.63 16.25
N PHE A 535 -0.49 -40.88 17.55
CA PHE A 535 -1.65 -41.50 18.17
C PHE A 535 -2.90 -40.64 18.06
N TRP A 536 -2.76 -39.33 18.29
CA TRP A 536 -3.90 -38.40 18.23
C TRP A 536 -4.51 -38.33 16.83
N ILE A 537 -3.68 -38.19 15.77
CA ILE A 537 -4.16 -38.06 14.39
C ILE A 537 -4.46 -39.42 13.73
N LYS A 538 -4.04 -40.54 14.32
CA LYS A 538 -4.15 -41.89 13.75
C LYS A 538 -3.53 -42.00 12.34
N ARG A 539 -2.42 -41.30 12.09
CA ARG A 539 -1.72 -41.34 10.78
C ARG A 539 -0.32 -41.93 10.91
N TRP A 540 -0.06 -42.96 10.10
CA TRP A 540 1.20 -43.71 10.06
C TRP A 540 2.44 -42.85 9.76
N GLY A 541 2.30 -41.76 8.99
CA GLY A 541 3.43 -40.92 8.61
C GLY A 541 4.20 -40.31 9.80
N TRP A 542 3.54 -40.04 10.93
CA TRP A 542 4.21 -39.48 12.11
C TRP A 542 5.00 -40.52 12.90
N PHE A 543 4.66 -41.81 12.80
CA PHE A 543 5.52 -42.86 13.34
C PHE A 543 6.86 -42.94 12.59
N CYS A 544 6.90 -42.61 11.29
CA CYS A 544 8.17 -42.49 10.57
C CYS A 544 9.03 -41.35 11.11
N VAL A 545 8.43 -40.21 11.45
CA VAL A 545 9.13 -39.08 12.09
C VAL A 545 9.72 -39.50 13.42
N THR A 546 8.95 -40.17 14.28
CA THR A 546 9.47 -40.74 15.53
C THR A 546 10.60 -41.74 15.28
N GLY A 547 10.48 -42.60 14.26
CA GLY A 547 11.55 -43.53 13.88
C GLY A 547 12.86 -42.83 13.52
N VAL A 548 12.79 -41.73 12.75
CA VAL A 548 13.96 -40.89 12.43
C VAL A 548 14.56 -40.28 13.70
N GLN A 549 13.73 -39.80 14.62
CA GLN A 549 14.19 -39.25 15.91
C GLN A 549 14.94 -40.27 16.76
N VAL A 550 14.38 -41.49 16.87
CA VAL A 550 15.02 -42.60 17.59
C VAL A 550 16.34 -42.99 16.92
N MET A 551 16.39 -43.00 15.58
CA MET A 551 17.62 -43.28 14.84
C MET A 551 18.71 -42.24 15.12
N VAL A 552 18.38 -40.95 15.10
CA VAL A 552 19.30 -39.86 15.45
C VAL A 552 19.78 -40.00 16.90
N PHE A 553 18.88 -40.33 17.83
CA PHE A 553 19.22 -40.60 19.23
C PHE A 553 20.19 -41.78 19.40
N VAL A 554 19.95 -42.91 18.73
CA VAL A 554 20.84 -44.08 18.80
C VAL A 554 22.22 -43.76 18.20
N MET A 555 22.27 -43.04 17.07
CA MET A 555 23.51 -42.58 16.47
C MET A 555 24.28 -41.66 17.43
N MET A 556 23.58 -40.75 18.09
CA MET A 556 24.13 -39.85 19.10
C MET A 556 24.75 -40.63 20.27
N VAL A 557 23.96 -41.48 20.94
CA VAL A 557 24.45 -42.29 22.09
C VAL A 557 25.64 -43.17 21.68
N SER A 558 25.60 -43.76 20.49
CA SER A 558 26.71 -44.57 19.94
C SER A 558 27.98 -43.74 19.74
N TRP A 559 27.86 -42.52 19.20
CA TRP A 559 28.99 -41.61 18.98
C TRP A 559 29.64 -41.13 20.28
N SER A 560 28.85 -40.83 21.32
CA SER A 560 29.41 -40.47 22.63
C SER A 560 30.01 -41.65 23.38
N GLY A 561 29.40 -42.82 23.27
CA GLY A 561 30.01 -44.07 23.72
C GLY A 561 31.41 -44.24 23.12
N TYR A 562 31.54 -44.05 21.80
CA TYR A 562 32.82 -44.11 21.11
C TYR A 562 33.82 -43.06 21.64
N ARG A 563 33.41 -41.79 21.76
CA ARG A 563 34.30 -40.68 22.18
C ARG A 563 34.73 -40.76 23.64
N SER A 564 33.88 -41.27 24.54
CA SER A 564 34.17 -41.39 25.97
C SER A 564 35.18 -42.48 26.32
N GLY A 565 35.69 -43.24 25.35
CA GLY A 565 36.67 -44.30 25.55
C GLY A 565 36.12 -45.55 26.24
N ARG A 566 34.86 -45.54 26.71
CA ARG A 566 34.19 -46.69 27.34
C ARG A 566 33.98 -47.88 26.39
N PHE A 567 34.14 -47.66 25.07
CA PHE A 567 34.04 -48.71 24.05
C PHE A 567 35.37 -49.01 23.34
N ARG A 568 36.51 -48.54 23.85
CA ARG A 568 37.81 -48.70 23.17
C ARG A 568 38.35 -50.14 23.15
N GLU A 569 37.67 -51.10 23.78
CA GLU A 569 38.05 -52.53 23.77
C GLU A 569 37.05 -53.48 23.09
N VAL A 570 35.94 -52.99 22.51
CA VAL A 570 34.97 -53.88 21.83
C VAL A 570 34.69 -53.43 20.40
N ASN A 571 35.45 -54.05 19.50
CA ASN A 571 35.11 -54.48 18.14
C ASN A 571 34.51 -53.46 17.13
N TRP A 572 35.39 -53.00 16.23
CA TRP A 572 35.17 -52.30 14.95
C TRP A 572 34.08 -52.88 13.98
N PRO A 573 33.70 -54.18 14.03
CA PRO A 573 32.66 -54.72 13.14
C PRO A 573 31.22 -54.27 13.44
N ILE A 574 30.90 -53.88 14.68
CA ILE A 574 29.50 -53.59 15.07
C ILE A 574 29.06 -52.19 14.58
N SER A 575 29.97 -51.21 14.56
CA SER A 575 29.72 -49.87 14.05
C SER A 575 29.52 -49.83 12.54
N SER A 576 30.29 -50.62 11.79
CA SER A 576 30.13 -50.78 10.34
C SER A 576 28.85 -51.56 9.98
N GLY A 577 28.47 -52.57 10.77
CA GLY A 577 27.22 -53.31 10.62
C GLY A 577 25.96 -52.45 10.80
N LEU A 578 25.93 -51.56 11.79
CA LEU A 578 24.81 -50.63 12.03
C LEU A 578 24.72 -49.53 10.95
N ALA A 579 25.85 -49.05 10.43
CA ALA A 579 25.87 -48.10 9.32
C ALA A 579 25.35 -48.74 8.01
N CYS A 580 25.76 -49.98 7.72
CA CYS A 580 25.24 -50.74 6.57
C CYS A 580 23.76 -51.11 6.72
N PHE A 581 23.29 -51.41 7.94
CA PHE A 581 21.88 -51.67 8.21
C PHE A 581 21.01 -50.41 8.00
N GLY A 582 21.48 -49.24 8.44
CA GLY A 582 20.79 -47.97 8.19
C GLY A 582 20.65 -47.62 6.70
N VAL A 583 21.71 -47.83 5.92
CA VAL A 583 21.67 -47.67 4.46
C VAL A 583 20.76 -48.71 3.80
N GLY A 584 20.78 -49.96 4.28
CA GLY A 584 19.90 -51.04 3.83
C GLY A 584 18.42 -50.72 4.05
N VAL A 585 18.04 -50.20 5.22
CA VAL A 585 16.65 -49.81 5.54
C VAL A 585 16.20 -48.61 4.69
N ALA A 586 17.08 -47.63 4.45
CA ALA A 586 16.79 -46.48 3.59
C ALA A 586 16.55 -46.88 2.13
N ILE A 587 17.37 -47.79 1.58
CA ILE A 587 17.22 -48.30 0.21
C ILE A 587 15.95 -49.17 0.08
N THR A 588 15.61 -49.95 1.11
CA THR A 588 14.47 -50.86 1.09
C THR A 588 13.13 -50.13 1.24
N THR A 589 13.09 -49.04 2.02
CA THR A 589 11.91 -48.15 2.14
C THR A 589 11.72 -47.25 0.91
N SER A 590 12.81 -46.87 0.23
CA SER A 590 12.75 -46.12 -1.04
C SER A 590 12.13 -46.92 -2.19
N LYS A 591 12.28 -48.25 -2.19
CA LYS A 591 11.78 -49.13 -3.27
C LYS A 591 10.33 -49.57 -3.11
N THR A 592 9.80 -49.70 -1.89
CA THR A 592 8.47 -50.28 -1.66
C THR A 592 7.31 -49.28 -1.73
N ALA A 593 7.54 -47.96 -1.66
CA ALA A 593 6.46 -46.97 -1.70
C ALA A 593 6.36 -46.17 -3.02
N PHE A 594 7.47 -46.00 -3.75
CA PHE A 594 7.50 -45.17 -4.96
C PHE A 594 7.13 -45.94 -6.23
N TYR A 595 7.46 -47.24 -6.32
CA TYR A 595 7.24 -48.03 -7.53
C TYR A 595 5.76 -48.41 -7.75
N ASP A 596 5.02 -48.71 -6.67
CA ASP A 596 3.60 -49.07 -6.76
C ASP A 596 2.66 -47.87 -6.95
N ARG A 597 3.06 -46.67 -6.49
CA ARG A 597 2.30 -45.44 -6.77
C ARG A 597 2.55 -44.92 -8.19
N LEU A 598 3.78 -44.96 -8.69
CA LEU A 598 4.08 -44.51 -10.06
C LEU A 598 3.48 -45.43 -11.13
N LYS A 599 3.39 -46.73 -10.86
CA LYS A 599 2.76 -47.72 -11.76
C LYS A 599 1.24 -47.56 -11.81
N ARG A 600 0.58 -47.29 -10.68
CA ARG A 600 -0.87 -46.97 -10.64
C ARG A 600 -1.20 -45.64 -11.29
N TRP A 601 -0.35 -44.61 -11.12
CA TRP A 601 -0.57 -43.30 -11.74
C TRP A 601 -0.45 -43.35 -13.28
N ARG A 602 0.58 -44.02 -13.82
CA ARG A 602 0.72 -44.22 -15.28
C ARG A 602 -0.38 -45.09 -15.90
N GLN A 603 -0.94 -46.04 -15.16
CA GLN A 603 -2.06 -46.86 -15.65
C GLN A 603 -3.39 -46.08 -15.68
N VAL A 604 -3.60 -45.15 -14.74
CA VAL A 604 -4.78 -44.27 -14.73
C VAL A 604 -4.68 -43.19 -15.82
N GLU A 605 -3.49 -42.66 -16.10
CA GLU A 605 -3.28 -41.71 -17.20
C GLU A 605 -3.41 -42.37 -18.58
N ARG A 606 -2.86 -43.58 -18.79
CA ARG A 606 -3.04 -44.31 -20.05
C ARG A 606 -4.49 -44.77 -20.26
N GLY A 607 -5.17 -45.21 -19.21
CA GLY A 607 -6.59 -45.58 -19.30
C GLY A 607 -7.54 -44.40 -19.59
N ARG A 608 -7.16 -43.16 -19.27
CA ARG A 608 -7.93 -41.95 -19.61
C ARG A 608 -7.61 -41.38 -21.00
N ALA A 609 -6.40 -41.59 -21.48
CA ALA A 609 -5.99 -41.19 -22.83
C ALA A 609 -6.61 -42.11 -23.90
N ASP A 610 -6.69 -43.42 -23.64
CA ASP A 610 -7.26 -44.39 -24.60
C ASP A 610 -8.80 -44.47 -24.52
N GLY A 611 -9.43 -43.98 -23.44
CA GLY A 611 -10.87 -44.12 -23.18
C GLY A 611 -11.76 -42.94 -23.58
N SER A 612 -11.22 -41.86 -24.14
CA SER A 612 -12.01 -40.66 -24.51
C SER A 612 -11.98 -40.30 -26.00
N GLY A 613 -11.38 -41.15 -26.85
CA GLY A 613 -11.26 -40.90 -28.30
C GLY A 613 -12.22 -41.69 -29.21
N GLU A 614 -12.82 -42.79 -28.76
CA GLU A 614 -13.54 -43.71 -29.66
C GLU A 614 -14.77 -44.36 -29.01
N ALA A 615 -15.90 -43.64 -28.94
CA ALA A 615 -17.24 -44.25 -28.93
C ALA A 615 -18.32 -43.16 -28.94
N GLY A 616 -18.92 -42.91 -30.10
CA GLY A 616 -20.11 -42.04 -30.15
C GLY A 616 -20.54 -41.49 -31.50
N GLU A 617 -19.97 -41.93 -32.63
CA GLU A 617 -20.62 -41.81 -33.93
C GLU A 617 -21.37 -43.12 -34.27
N SER A 618 -22.59 -42.96 -34.79
CA SER A 618 -23.39 -43.89 -35.59
C SER A 618 -24.51 -44.75 -34.93
N SER A 619 -25.74 -44.28 -35.22
CA SER A 619 -26.94 -45.07 -35.65
C SER A 619 -28.00 -45.43 -34.59
N PHE A 620 -29.15 -44.73 -34.54
CA PHE A 620 -30.41 -44.93 -35.31
C PHE A 620 -31.19 -46.22 -34.94
N LEU A 621 -32.32 -46.10 -34.19
CA LEU A 621 -33.73 -46.39 -34.63
C LEU A 621 -34.71 -46.85 -33.52
N PHE A 622 -35.94 -46.30 -33.64
CA PHE A 622 -37.28 -46.77 -33.23
C PHE A 622 -37.75 -46.73 -31.75
N GLY A 623 -38.86 -46.00 -31.54
CA GLY A 623 -39.99 -46.49 -30.74
C GLY A 623 -40.68 -45.49 -29.79
N LEU A 624 -41.76 -44.87 -30.29
CA LEU A 624 -42.85 -44.12 -29.60
C LEU A 624 -42.58 -42.69 -29.12
#